data_AF-A0A0B2PF26-F1
#
_entry.id   AF-A0A0B2PF26-F1
#
_cell.length_a   1.000
_cell.length_b   1.000
_cell.length_c   1.000
_cell.angle_alpha   90.00
_cell.angle_beta   90.00
_cell.angle_gamma   90.00
#
_symmetry.space_group_name_H-M   'P 1'
#
loop_
_entity.id
_entity.type
_entity.pdbx_description
1 polymer ?
#
loop_
_entity_poly.entity_id
_entity_poly.type
_entity_poly.pdbx_seq_one_letter_code
_entity_poly.pdbx_strand_id
1 'polypeptide(L)'
;MATQARVATYKVCWLGGCFTSDIAAGIDKAIEDGVNILSMSIGGGLTDYYKDTIAIGTFAATAHGILVSNSAGNGGPSQATLSNVAPWLTTVGAGTIDRDFPAYITLGNGKIYTGVSLYNGKLPLNSPLPIVYAGNASEESQNLCTRGSLIAKKVAGKIVICDRGGNARVEKGLVVKSAGGIGMILSNNEDYGEELVADSYLLPAAALGQKSSNELKKYVFSFPNPTAKLGFGGTQLGVQPSPVVAAFSSRGPNGVTAQILKPDVIGPGVNILAGWSGAVGPSGSQDTRKTGFNIMSGTSMSCPHISGLAALLKAAHPDWSPSAIKSALMTTAYTYDNTESPLRDATGEESLSTPWAYGAGHVNPQKALSPGLLYDASTQDYIYFLCSLNYTLDHLRLLVKHPDANCSKKFADPGDLNYPSFSVVFGSNKVVRYTRTLTNVGEPGSAYNVAVSAPSTVDITVNPNKLEFGEVGERQTYTVTFVSNRSVNDSATSGFGSIMWSNEQHLVRSPVAFTWTYF
;
A
#
# COMPACT_ATOMS: atom_id res chain seq x y z
N MET A 1 4.06 14.91 8.01
CA MET A 1 2.65 15.35 7.92
C MET A 1 2.26 16.28 9.07
N ALA A 2 2.29 15.86 10.34
CA ALA A 2 1.95 16.72 11.48
C ALA A 2 3.22 17.16 12.26
N THR A 3 3.75 18.34 11.97
CA THR A 3 5.05 18.79 12.53
C THR A 3 5.00 19.18 14.02
N GLN A 4 3.82 19.49 14.55
CA GLN A 4 3.61 19.85 15.96
C GLN A 4 3.00 18.71 16.80
N ALA A 5 2.74 17.55 16.19
CA ALA A 5 2.24 16.39 16.93
C ALA A 5 3.29 15.90 17.93
N ARG A 6 2.84 15.48 19.12
CA ARG A 6 3.69 14.83 20.12
C ARG A 6 3.93 13.39 19.69
N VAL A 7 5.12 12.87 19.97
CA VAL A 7 5.52 11.50 19.61
C VAL A 7 5.82 10.71 20.88
N ALA A 8 5.10 9.62 21.08
CA ALA A 8 5.43 8.58 22.05
C ALA A 8 5.96 7.35 21.29
N THR A 9 7.08 6.77 21.73
CA THR A 9 7.73 5.66 21.04
C THR A 9 7.66 4.39 21.87
N TYR A 10 7.05 3.35 21.32
CA TYR A 10 6.95 2.02 21.92
C TYR A 10 7.77 1.04 21.08
N LYS A 11 8.95 0.66 21.57
CA LYS A 11 9.84 -0.22 20.83
C LYS A 11 9.42 -1.68 20.99
N VAL A 12 8.87 -2.26 19.93
CA VAL A 12 8.38 -3.65 19.91
C VAL A 12 9.13 -4.55 18.91
N CYS A 13 10.12 -3.99 18.21
CA CYS A 13 10.91 -4.69 17.21
C CYS A 13 12.40 -4.63 17.56
N TRP A 14 13.06 -5.77 17.35
CA TRP A 14 14.48 -5.99 17.62
C TRP A 14 15.15 -6.60 16.40
N LEU A 15 16.46 -6.90 16.48
CA LEU A 15 17.18 -7.53 15.38
C LEU A 15 16.58 -8.89 14.99
N GLY A 16 15.98 -9.61 15.94
CA GLY A 16 15.28 -10.88 15.72
C GLY A 16 13.84 -10.75 15.20
N GLY A 17 13.37 -9.53 14.94
CA GLY A 17 12.00 -9.25 14.50
C GLY A 17 11.13 -8.62 15.58
N CYS A 18 9.83 -8.58 15.33
CA CYS A 18 8.83 -8.02 16.23
C CYS A 18 8.02 -9.17 16.84
N PHE A 19 8.26 -9.47 18.12
CA PHE A 19 7.55 -10.55 18.80
C PHE A 19 6.11 -10.14 19.10
N THR A 20 5.15 -11.07 18.95
CA THR A 20 3.73 -10.78 19.20
C THR A 20 3.45 -10.31 20.62
N SER A 21 4.18 -10.86 21.62
CA SER A 21 4.12 -10.40 23.00
C SER A 21 4.53 -8.94 23.17
N ASP A 22 5.62 -8.53 22.52
CA ASP A 22 6.14 -7.16 22.60
C ASP A 22 5.17 -6.19 21.91
N ILE A 23 4.60 -6.60 20.77
CA ILE A 23 3.59 -5.83 20.05
C ILE A 23 2.36 -5.61 20.94
N ALA A 24 1.82 -6.68 21.56
CA ALA A 24 0.69 -6.57 22.46
C ALA A 24 0.97 -5.62 23.63
N ALA A 25 2.12 -5.78 24.30
CA ALA A 25 2.51 -4.93 25.41
C ALA A 25 2.69 -3.46 25.00
N GLY A 26 3.24 -3.20 23.81
CA GLY A 26 3.39 -1.85 23.27
C GLY A 26 2.05 -1.19 22.96
N ILE A 27 1.08 -1.93 22.42
CA ILE A 27 -0.28 -1.43 22.19
C ILE A 27 -0.99 -1.15 23.52
N ASP A 28 -0.97 -2.11 24.45
CA ASP A 28 -1.60 -1.96 25.76
C ASP A 28 -1.05 -0.72 26.49
N LYS A 29 0.28 -0.53 26.46
CA LYS A 29 0.91 0.64 27.08
C LYS A 29 0.52 1.94 26.38
N ALA A 30 0.43 1.95 25.05
CA ALA A 30 0.00 3.13 24.32
C ALA A 30 -1.46 3.51 24.60
N ILE A 31 -2.35 2.53 24.81
CA ILE A 31 -3.73 2.76 25.24
C ILE A 31 -3.74 3.38 26.64
N GLU A 32 -2.97 2.82 27.58
CA GLU A 32 -2.84 3.34 28.95
C GLU A 32 -2.35 4.80 28.98
N ASP A 33 -1.36 5.12 28.13
CA ASP A 33 -0.79 6.46 28.01
C ASP A 33 -1.71 7.44 27.26
N GLY A 34 -2.85 6.97 26.73
CA GLY A 34 -3.89 7.82 26.14
C GLY A 34 -3.51 8.44 24.80
N VAL A 35 -2.74 7.72 23.96
CA VAL A 35 -2.37 8.23 22.63
C VAL A 35 -3.61 8.41 21.74
N ASN A 36 -3.59 9.37 20.81
CA ASN A 36 -4.72 9.60 19.91
C ASN A 36 -4.68 8.74 18.65
N ILE A 37 -3.46 8.47 18.14
CA ILE A 37 -3.21 7.75 16.90
C ILE A 37 -2.07 6.75 17.12
N LEU A 38 -2.24 5.53 16.64
CA LEU A 38 -1.21 4.51 16.57
C LEU A 38 -0.70 4.35 15.14
N SER A 39 0.61 4.48 14.95
CA SER A 39 1.30 4.25 13.68
C SER A 39 2.07 2.95 13.74
N MET A 40 1.60 1.93 13.03
CA MET A 40 2.12 0.57 13.10
C MET A 40 2.59 0.09 11.72
N SER A 41 3.85 0.38 11.42
CA SER A 41 4.53 -0.07 10.19
C SER A 41 5.04 -1.51 10.28
N ILE A 42 4.21 -2.39 10.84
CA ILE A 42 4.47 -3.80 11.12
C ILE A 42 3.26 -4.63 10.70
N GLY A 43 3.49 -5.91 10.41
CA GLY A 43 2.45 -6.86 10.02
C GLY A 43 2.96 -8.28 10.20
N GLY A 44 2.03 -9.23 10.23
CA GLY A 44 2.31 -10.66 10.30
C GLY A 44 1.74 -11.42 9.10
N GLY A 45 1.77 -12.75 9.19
CA GLY A 45 1.05 -13.60 8.24
C GLY A 45 -0.47 -13.43 8.36
N LEU A 46 -1.19 -13.73 7.29
CA LEU A 46 -2.65 -13.68 7.28
C LEU A 46 -3.24 -14.82 8.13
N THR A 47 -4.05 -14.47 9.13
CA THR A 47 -4.75 -15.43 9.99
C THR A 47 -6.07 -14.85 10.48
N ASP A 48 -6.91 -15.68 11.10
CA ASP A 48 -8.17 -15.23 11.70
C ASP A 48 -7.94 -14.14 12.75
N TYR A 49 -8.88 -13.19 12.89
CA TYR A 49 -8.72 -12.05 13.79
C TYR A 49 -8.50 -12.44 15.25
N TYR A 50 -9.09 -13.56 15.72
CA TYR A 50 -8.91 -14.04 17.10
C TYR A 50 -7.55 -14.75 17.34
N LYS A 51 -6.77 -15.00 16.28
CA LYS A 51 -5.39 -15.51 16.35
C LYS A 51 -4.35 -14.43 16.06
N ASP A 52 -4.76 -13.32 15.47
CA ASP A 52 -3.88 -12.21 15.14
C ASP A 52 -3.76 -11.25 16.33
N THR A 53 -2.59 -11.26 16.98
CA THR A 53 -2.28 -10.37 18.10
C THR A 53 -2.38 -8.89 17.73
N ILE A 54 -2.06 -8.52 16.49
CA ILE A 54 -2.23 -7.13 16.02
C ILE A 54 -3.72 -6.82 15.96
N ALA A 55 -4.54 -7.68 15.37
CA ALA A 55 -5.99 -7.47 15.31
C ALA A 55 -6.62 -7.35 16.71
N ILE A 56 -6.25 -8.22 17.66
CA ILE A 56 -6.74 -8.18 19.04
C ILE A 56 -6.34 -6.89 19.76
N GLY A 57 -5.05 -6.55 19.77
CA GLY A 57 -4.58 -5.34 20.47
C GLY A 57 -5.17 -4.06 19.86
N THR A 58 -5.26 -4.01 18.53
CA THR A 58 -5.78 -2.83 17.83
C THR A 58 -7.29 -2.71 17.91
N PHE A 59 -8.03 -3.81 18.11
CA PHE A 59 -9.45 -3.73 18.46
C PHE A 59 -9.64 -2.96 19.76
N ALA A 60 -8.85 -3.28 20.79
CA ALA A 60 -8.86 -2.57 22.06
C ALA A 60 -8.51 -1.08 21.87
N ALA A 61 -7.47 -0.77 21.10
CA ALA A 61 -7.12 0.62 20.80
C ALA A 61 -8.28 1.39 20.13
N THR A 62 -8.90 0.82 19.09
CA THR A 62 -10.06 1.43 18.43
C THR A 62 -11.25 1.58 19.38
N ALA A 63 -11.49 0.62 20.26
CA ALA A 63 -12.53 0.71 21.30
C ALA A 63 -12.29 1.86 22.30
N HIS A 64 -11.03 2.21 22.53
CA HIS A 64 -10.61 3.40 23.30
C HIS A 64 -10.57 4.69 22.47
N GLY A 65 -11.11 4.70 21.25
CA GLY A 65 -11.19 5.89 20.40
C GLY A 65 -9.87 6.25 19.72
N ILE A 66 -8.91 5.32 19.67
CA ILE A 66 -7.58 5.51 19.07
C ILE A 66 -7.62 4.99 17.62
N LEU A 67 -7.30 5.84 16.65
CA LEU A 67 -7.17 5.38 15.27
C LEU A 67 -5.85 4.65 15.09
N VAL A 68 -5.91 3.46 14.47
CA VAL A 68 -4.73 2.67 14.16
C VAL A 68 -4.49 2.65 12.65
N SER A 69 -3.33 3.14 12.22
CA SER A 69 -2.84 2.99 10.86
C SER A 69 -1.81 1.87 10.79
N ASN A 70 -2.03 0.92 9.88
CA ASN A 70 -1.12 -0.18 9.62
C ASN A 70 -0.67 -0.20 8.17
N SER A 71 0.59 -0.57 7.93
CA SER A 71 1.09 -0.84 6.58
C SER A 71 0.43 -2.09 5.98
N ALA A 72 0.06 -2.08 4.69
CA ALA A 72 -0.54 -3.23 4.01
C ALA A 72 0.43 -4.42 3.83
N GLY A 73 1.74 -4.13 3.78
CA GLY A 73 2.78 -5.10 3.47
C GLY A 73 3.49 -4.80 2.14
N ASN A 74 4.64 -5.43 1.93
CA ASN A 74 5.48 -5.24 0.74
C ASN A 74 5.63 -6.54 -0.07
N GLY A 75 4.61 -7.40 -0.04
CA GLY A 75 4.58 -8.71 -0.68
C GLY A 75 3.83 -8.75 -2.01
N GLY A 76 3.44 -7.59 -2.55
CA GLY A 76 2.82 -7.49 -3.88
C GLY A 76 3.78 -7.88 -5.01
N PRO A 77 3.28 -7.93 -6.26
CA PRO A 77 2.00 -7.40 -6.72
C PRO A 77 0.86 -8.42 -6.82
N SER A 78 1.11 -9.70 -6.50
CA SER A 78 0.07 -10.73 -6.60
C SER A 78 -1.13 -10.40 -5.71
N GLN A 79 -2.31 -10.82 -6.13
CA GLN A 79 -3.55 -10.68 -5.35
C GLN A 79 -3.44 -11.40 -4.00
N ALA A 80 -4.20 -10.94 -3.01
CA ALA A 80 -4.30 -11.52 -1.66
C ALA A 80 -2.96 -11.63 -0.92
N THR A 81 -2.08 -10.64 -1.09
CA THR A 81 -0.75 -10.57 -0.46
C THR A 81 -0.69 -9.61 0.74
N LEU A 82 -1.79 -8.89 1.02
CA LEU A 82 -1.82 -7.96 2.15
C LEU A 82 -2.05 -8.63 3.50
N SER A 83 -1.56 -7.95 4.52
CA SER A 83 -1.75 -8.28 5.94
C SER A 83 -2.59 -7.17 6.60
N ASN A 84 -2.79 -7.23 7.92
CA ASN A 84 -3.47 -6.19 8.68
C ASN A 84 -4.89 -5.91 8.14
N VAL A 85 -5.68 -6.97 7.98
CA VAL A 85 -6.97 -6.96 7.28
C VAL A 85 -8.18 -6.61 8.14
N ALA A 86 -7.99 -6.45 9.45
CA ALA A 86 -9.11 -6.19 10.36
C ALA A 86 -9.87 -4.90 10.00
N PRO A 87 -11.21 -4.86 10.08
CA PRO A 87 -11.99 -3.70 9.65
C PRO A 87 -11.74 -2.42 10.47
N TRP A 88 -11.40 -2.57 11.75
CA TRP A 88 -11.08 -1.45 12.65
C TRP A 88 -9.70 -0.82 12.40
N LEU A 89 -8.88 -1.41 11.52
CA LEU A 89 -7.58 -0.86 11.10
C LEU A 89 -7.73 0.02 9.86
N THR A 90 -6.94 1.08 9.76
CA THR A 90 -6.68 1.80 8.50
C THR A 90 -5.45 1.19 7.83
N THR A 91 -5.67 0.31 6.85
CA THR A 91 -4.62 -0.43 6.12
C THR A 91 -4.13 0.37 4.92
N VAL A 92 -2.83 0.65 4.88
CA VAL A 92 -2.24 1.64 3.98
C VAL A 92 -1.30 0.98 2.96
N GLY A 93 -1.63 1.09 1.68
CA GLY A 93 -0.73 0.73 0.58
C GLY A 93 0.24 1.88 0.22
N ALA A 94 1.13 1.65 -0.76
CA ALA A 94 2.17 2.60 -1.13
C ALA A 94 2.01 3.10 -2.57
N GLY A 95 2.05 4.42 -2.74
CA GLY A 95 2.16 5.09 -4.03
C GLY A 95 3.45 5.91 -4.14
N THR A 96 3.84 6.24 -5.37
CA THR A 96 4.93 7.18 -5.67
C THR A 96 4.53 8.63 -5.37
N ILE A 97 5.51 9.51 -5.41
CA ILE A 97 5.34 10.97 -5.46
C ILE A 97 5.96 11.49 -6.75
N ASP A 98 5.77 12.76 -7.09
CA ASP A 98 6.28 13.38 -8.32
C ASP A 98 7.78 13.73 -8.25
N ARG A 99 8.51 13.10 -7.34
CA ARG A 99 9.96 13.21 -7.17
C ARG A 99 10.63 11.88 -7.44
N ASP A 100 11.70 11.91 -8.20
CA ASP A 100 12.54 10.74 -8.44
C ASP A 100 14.05 11.07 -8.49
N PHE A 101 14.87 10.04 -8.63
CA PHE A 101 16.33 10.11 -8.64
C PHE A 101 16.91 9.47 -9.90
N PRO A 102 16.84 10.16 -11.05
CA PRO A 102 17.17 9.57 -12.34
C PRO A 102 18.63 9.10 -12.41
N ALA A 103 18.82 7.94 -13.02
CA ALA A 103 20.10 7.40 -13.43
C ALA A 103 20.05 7.04 -14.91
N TYR A 104 21.17 7.17 -15.61
CA TYR A 104 21.27 6.98 -17.05
C TYR A 104 22.23 5.85 -17.36
N ILE A 105 21.84 4.93 -18.23
CA ILE A 105 22.68 3.85 -18.74
C ILE A 105 22.90 4.10 -20.23
N THR A 106 24.09 4.59 -20.58
CA THR A 106 24.51 4.78 -21.98
C THR A 106 25.28 3.57 -22.46
N LEU A 107 24.74 2.87 -23.46
CA LEU A 107 25.37 1.70 -24.06
C LEU A 107 26.46 2.10 -25.08
N GLY A 108 27.37 1.16 -25.37
CA GLY A 108 28.40 1.36 -26.39
C GLY A 108 27.86 1.60 -27.81
N ASN A 109 26.60 1.22 -28.09
CA ASN A 109 25.91 1.51 -29.35
C ASN A 109 25.19 2.88 -29.35
N GLY A 110 25.37 3.70 -28.29
CA GLY A 110 24.78 5.03 -28.17
C GLY A 110 23.37 5.06 -27.59
N LYS A 111 22.69 3.91 -27.41
CA LYS A 111 21.34 3.88 -26.80
C LYS A 111 21.43 4.25 -25.32
N ILE A 112 20.48 5.06 -24.85
CA ILE A 112 20.38 5.51 -23.46
C ILE A 112 19.09 4.98 -22.85
N TYR A 113 19.20 4.38 -21.66
CA TYR A 113 18.06 4.03 -20.83
C TYR A 113 18.05 4.88 -19.57
N THR A 114 16.85 5.25 -19.13
CA THR A 114 16.61 5.95 -17.88
C THR A 114 16.16 4.94 -16.82
N GLY A 115 16.77 5.03 -15.65
CA GLY A 115 16.48 4.25 -14.46
C GLY A 115 16.57 5.13 -13.22
N VAL A 116 16.77 4.54 -12.05
CA VAL A 116 16.90 5.28 -10.78
C VAL A 116 18.08 4.84 -9.92
N SER A 117 18.60 5.77 -9.12
CA SER A 117 19.66 5.49 -8.14
C SER A 117 19.82 6.61 -7.12
N LEU A 118 20.16 6.25 -5.87
CA LEU A 118 20.66 7.19 -4.87
C LEU A 118 22.19 7.21 -4.77
N TYR A 119 22.90 6.56 -5.69
CA TYR A 119 24.35 6.57 -5.68
C TYR A 119 24.89 7.99 -5.92
N ASN A 120 25.67 8.49 -4.96
CA ASN A 120 26.30 9.81 -4.99
C ASN A 120 27.84 9.75 -4.90
N GLY A 121 28.42 8.56 -5.04
CA GLY A 121 29.87 8.37 -4.96
C GLY A 121 30.60 8.82 -6.23
N LYS A 122 31.93 8.76 -6.20
CA LYS A 122 32.76 9.05 -7.38
C LYS A 122 32.49 8.01 -8.47
N LEU A 123 32.29 8.48 -9.70
CA LEU A 123 32.25 7.61 -10.87
C LEU A 123 33.67 7.10 -11.16
N PRO A 124 33.88 5.77 -11.33
CA PRO A 124 35.22 5.23 -11.47
C PRO A 124 35.94 5.77 -12.72
N LEU A 125 35.25 5.97 -13.85
CA LEU A 125 35.83 6.48 -15.11
C LEU A 125 34.77 7.18 -15.98
N ASN A 126 35.18 8.19 -16.77
CA ASN A 126 34.32 8.84 -17.77
C ASN A 126 34.10 8.00 -19.05
N SER A 127 34.80 6.87 -19.19
CA SER A 127 34.77 5.97 -20.35
C SER A 127 33.74 4.82 -20.18
N PRO A 128 33.19 4.28 -21.27
CA PRO A 128 32.39 3.04 -21.24
C PRO A 128 33.18 1.87 -20.66
N LEU A 129 32.51 1.02 -19.89
CA LEU A 129 33.06 -0.15 -19.23
C LEU A 129 32.43 -1.42 -19.77
N PRO A 130 33.15 -2.56 -19.83
CA PRO A 130 32.55 -3.83 -20.21
C PRO A 130 31.38 -4.19 -19.30
N ILE A 131 30.31 -4.72 -19.88
CA ILE A 131 29.11 -5.16 -19.17
C ILE A 131 28.91 -6.67 -19.31
N VAL A 132 28.38 -7.32 -18.28
CA VAL A 132 28.10 -8.76 -18.28
C VAL A 132 26.80 -9.08 -17.56
N TYR A 133 26.05 -10.06 -18.05
CA TYR A 133 24.88 -10.59 -17.33
C TYR A 133 25.32 -11.63 -16.30
N ALA A 134 24.79 -11.51 -15.07
CA ALA A 134 25.15 -12.40 -13.96
C ALA A 134 24.95 -13.87 -14.29
N GLY A 135 23.88 -14.24 -15.01
CA GLY A 135 23.62 -15.63 -15.41
C GLY A 135 24.71 -16.26 -16.28
N ASN A 136 25.55 -15.48 -16.96
CA ASN A 136 26.72 -16.00 -17.72
C ASN A 136 28.02 -15.93 -16.91
N ALA A 137 28.00 -15.24 -15.79
CA ALA A 137 29.13 -14.93 -14.93
C ALA A 137 29.04 -15.57 -13.55
N SER A 138 28.09 -16.48 -13.34
CA SER A 138 27.84 -17.21 -12.09
C SER A 138 27.98 -18.71 -12.26
N GLU A 139 28.11 -19.42 -11.15
CA GLU A 139 27.86 -20.86 -11.09
C GLU A 139 26.35 -21.12 -11.27
N GLU A 140 25.99 -22.27 -11.87
CA GLU A 140 24.60 -22.72 -12.08
C GLU A 140 23.66 -21.71 -12.77
N SER A 141 24.21 -20.74 -13.50
CA SER A 141 23.44 -19.66 -14.15
C SER A 141 22.59 -18.79 -13.20
N GLN A 142 22.98 -18.69 -11.92
CA GLN A 142 22.34 -17.80 -10.94
C GLN A 142 22.46 -16.30 -11.32
N ASN A 143 21.35 -15.70 -11.75
CA ASN A 143 21.24 -14.30 -12.17
C ASN A 143 20.95 -13.29 -11.05
N LEU A 144 20.64 -13.76 -9.84
CA LEU A 144 20.24 -12.90 -8.72
C LEU A 144 21.40 -12.21 -8.00
N CYS A 145 22.67 -12.57 -8.29
CA CYS A 145 23.83 -12.06 -7.56
C CYS A 145 23.72 -12.28 -6.04
N THR A 146 23.42 -13.52 -5.64
CA THR A 146 23.42 -13.99 -4.25
C THR A 146 24.85 -14.23 -3.76
N ARG A 147 25.05 -14.29 -2.44
CA ARG A 147 26.40 -14.47 -1.87
C ARG A 147 27.05 -15.75 -2.40
N GLY A 148 28.27 -15.61 -2.91
CA GLY A 148 29.05 -16.72 -3.47
C GLY A 148 28.66 -17.14 -4.89
N SER A 149 27.66 -16.52 -5.52
CA SER A 149 27.19 -16.97 -6.84
C SER A 149 28.08 -16.54 -8.01
N LEU A 150 28.75 -15.38 -7.91
CA LEU A 150 29.51 -14.79 -9.00
C LEU A 150 30.95 -15.34 -9.11
N ILE A 151 31.38 -15.65 -10.33
CA ILE A 151 32.74 -16.06 -10.66
C ILE A 151 33.60 -14.81 -10.85
N ALA A 152 34.47 -14.51 -9.87
CA ALA A 152 35.28 -13.28 -9.82
C ALA A 152 36.01 -12.95 -11.14
N LYS A 153 36.64 -13.95 -11.78
CA LYS A 153 37.36 -13.77 -13.07
C LYS A 153 36.46 -13.26 -14.21
N LYS A 154 35.16 -13.55 -14.17
CA LYS A 154 34.20 -13.15 -15.21
C LYS A 154 33.63 -11.74 -14.99
N VAL A 155 33.62 -11.25 -13.74
CA VAL A 155 32.99 -9.98 -13.34
C VAL A 155 33.99 -8.87 -12.96
N ALA A 156 35.23 -9.21 -12.64
CA ALA A 156 36.25 -8.24 -12.23
C ALA A 156 36.41 -7.11 -13.26
N GLY A 157 36.30 -5.85 -12.82
CA GLY A 157 36.42 -4.67 -13.68
C GLY A 157 35.23 -4.40 -14.60
N LYS A 158 34.08 -5.07 -14.41
CA LYS A 158 32.89 -4.93 -15.26
C LYS A 158 31.69 -4.35 -14.53
N ILE A 159 30.71 -3.89 -15.30
CA ILE A 159 29.34 -3.64 -14.84
C ILE A 159 28.57 -4.96 -14.91
N VAL A 160 27.92 -5.36 -13.82
CA VAL A 160 27.17 -6.63 -13.74
C VAL A 160 25.67 -6.36 -13.75
N ILE A 161 24.93 -7.00 -14.64
CA ILE A 161 23.45 -7.00 -14.62
C ILE A 161 22.98 -8.10 -13.68
N CYS A 162 22.26 -7.73 -12.64
CA CYS A 162 21.67 -8.64 -11.65
C CYS A 162 20.15 -8.54 -11.71
N ASP A 163 19.46 -9.68 -11.70
CA ASP A 163 18.00 -9.69 -11.68
C ASP A 163 17.46 -9.42 -10.28
N ARG A 164 16.36 -8.67 -10.22
CA ARG A 164 15.64 -8.37 -8.98
C ARG A 164 14.91 -9.61 -8.46
N GLY A 165 14.90 -9.79 -7.14
CA GLY A 165 14.21 -10.89 -6.45
C GLY A 165 15.13 -11.67 -5.50
N GLY A 166 14.52 -12.49 -4.64
CA GLY A 166 15.20 -13.42 -3.69
C GLY A 166 15.90 -12.75 -2.51
N ASN A 167 16.81 -11.80 -2.76
CA ASN A 167 17.60 -11.09 -1.76
C ASN A 167 17.52 -9.56 -1.94
N ALA A 168 18.00 -8.81 -0.95
CA ALA A 168 17.87 -7.35 -0.93
C ALA A 168 18.59 -6.68 -2.12
N ARG A 169 17.95 -5.67 -2.71
CA ARG A 169 18.48 -4.94 -3.89
C ARG A 169 19.90 -4.43 -3.66
N VAL A 170 20.16 -3.83 -2.50
CA VAL A 170 21.51 -3.31 -2.17
C VAL A 170 22.52 -4.43 -1.87
N GLU A 171 22.07 -5.57 -1.34
CA GLU A 171 22.97 -6.72 -1.10
C GLU A 171 23.56 -7.27 -2.41
N LYS A 172 22.78 -7.29 -3.50
CA LYS A 172 23.28 -7.68 -4.82
C LYS A 172 24.49 -6.84 -5.23
N GLY A 173 24.44 -5.54 -4.96
CA GLY A 173 25.56 -4.63 -5.22
C GLY A 173 26.80 -4.96 -4.39
N LEU A 174 26.62 -5.30 -3.11
CA LEU A 174 27.71 -5.76 -2.25
C LEU A 174 28.38 -7.04 -2.76
N VAL A 175 27.59 -7.99 -3.25
CA VAL A 175 28.09 -9.23 -3.87
C VAL A 175 28.91 -8.91 -5.12
N VAL A 176 28.39 -8.07 -6.01
CA VAL A 176 29.11 -7.62 -7.23
C VAL A 176 30.44 -6.96 -6.86
N LYS A 177 30.43 -6.03 -5.90
CA LYS A 177 31.64 -5.34 -5.43
C LYS A 177 32.65 -6.32 -4.84
N SER A 178 32.21 -7.28 -4.04
CA SER A 178 33.08 -8.28 -3.40
C SER A 178 33.73 -9.22 -4.41
N ALA A 179 33.06 -9.49 -5.53
CA ALA A 179 33.60 -10.29 -6.64
C ALA A 179 34.52 -9.48 -7.59
N GLY A 180 34.76 -8.18 -7.30
CA GLY A 180 35.62 -7.30 -8.09
C GLY A 180 34.90 -6.52 -9.20
N GLY A 181 33.56 -6.61 -9.29
CA GLY A 181 32.76 -5.78 -10.19
C GLY A 181 32.80 -4.30 -9.77
N ILE A 182 32.76 -3.40 -10.75
CA ILE A 182 32.93 -1.95 -10.54
C ILE A 182 31.63 -1.16 -10.75
N GLY A 183 30.56 -1.83 -11.19
CA GLY A 183 29.22 -1.27 -11.25
C GLY A 183 28.16 -2.37 -11.32
N MET A 184 26.90 -2.00 -11.07
CA MET A 184 25.77 -2.92 -11.18
C MET A 184 24.58 -2.28 -11.90
N ILE A 185 23.84 -3.06 -12.68
CA ILE A 185 22.50 -2.68 -13.13
C ILE A 185 21.52 -3.67 -12.52
N LEU A 186 20.60 -3.18 -11.70
CA LEU A 186 19.50 -3.99 -11.18
C LEU A 186 18.40 -4.04 -12.24
N SER A 187 18.11 -5.25 -12.71
CA SER A 187 17.17 -5.49 -13.78
C SER A 187 15.85 -6.02 -13.22
N ASN A 188 14.75 -5.29 -13.40
CA ASN A 188 13.42 -5.81 -13.10
C ASN A 188 13.05 -6.95 -14.07
N ASN A 189 12.22 -7.85 -13.56
CA ASN A 189 11.56 -8.93 -14.30
C ASN A 189 10.05 -8.66 -14.37
N GLU A 190 9.28 -9.64 -14.83
CA GLU A 190 7.82 -9.55 -14.95
C GLU A 190 7.11 -9.32 -13.61
N ASP A 191 7.62 -9.90 -12.51
CA ASP A 191 7.02 -9.75 -11.18
C ASP A 191 7.04 -8.30 -10.66
N TYR A 192 7.99 -7.48 -11.11
CA TYR A 192 8.13 -6.08 -10.66
C TYR A 192 7.82 -5.05 -11.75
N GLY A 193 7.64 -5.47 -12.99
CA GLY A 193 7.30 -4.61 -14.13
C GLY A 193 8.17 -3.37 -14.25
N GLU A 194 7.52 -2.21 -14.38
CA GLU A 194 8.15 -0.90 -14.54
C GLU A 194 8.43 -0.18 -13.20
N GLU A 195 8.31 -0.88 -12.06
CA GLU A 195 8.58 -0.26 -10.76
C GLU A 195 10.04 0.18 -10.61
N LEU A 196 10.23 1.46 -10.33
CA LEU A 196 11.53 2.04 -10.03
C LEU A 196 11.62 2.42 -8.54
N VAL A 197 12.58 1.81 -7.84
CA VAL A 197 12.92 2.15 -6.45
C VAL A 197 14.38 2.57 -6.39
N ALA A 198 14.63 3.79 -5.91
CA ALA A 198 15.97 4.33 -5.80
C ALA A 198 16.61 3.85 -4.50
N ASP A 199 17.66 3.05 -4.59
CA ASP A 199 18.41 2.56 -3.42
C ASP A 199 19.80 3.22 -3.30
N SER A 200 20.28 3.28 -2.06
CA SER A 200 21.60 3.82 -1.71
C SER A 200 22.72 2.79 -1.95
N TYR A 201 23.05 2.48 -3.20
CA TYR A 201 24.08 1.47 -3.49
C TYR A 201 25.48 1.82 -2.95
N LEU A 202 26.30 0.79 -2.71
CA LEU A 202 27.69 0.87 -2.19
C LEU A 202 28.77 0.81 -3.29
N LEU A 203 28.33 0.73 -4.54
CA LEU A 203 29.07 0.89 -5.79
C LEU A 203 28.16 1.63 -6.79
N PRO A 204 28.70 2.17 -7.90
CA PRO A 204 27.87 2.76 -8.96
C PRO A 204 26.83 1.74 -9.45
N ALA A 205 25.55 2.05 -9.25
CA ALA A 205 24.49 1.17 -9.70
C ALA A 205 23.20 1.91 -10.02
N ALA A 206 22.40 1.36 -10.94
CA ALA A 206 21.11 1.88 -11.34
C ALA A 206 20.08 0.76 -11.47
N ALA A 207 18.83 1.03 -11.09
CA ALA A 207 17.71 0.12 -11.32
C ALA A 207 16.98 0.48 -12.62
N LEU A 208 16.53 -0.53 -13.37
CA LEU A 208 15.78 -0.40 -14.61
C LEU A 208 14.46 -1.16 -14.57
N GLY A 209 13.42 -0.57 -15.14
CA GLY A 209 12.15 -1.24 -15.42
C GLY A 209 12.30 -2.42 -16.38
N GLN A 210 11.29 -3.28 -16.44
CA GLN A 210 11.32 -4.57 -17.15
C GLN A 210 11.60 -4.41 -18.64
N LYS A 211 10.94 -3.47 -19.33
CA LYS A 211 11.12 -3.26 -20.77
C LYS A 211 12.55 -2.87 -21.13
N SER A 212 13.08 -1.85 -20.45
CA SER A 212 14.47 -1.41 -20.63
C SER A 212 15.47 -2.50 -20.24
N SER A 213 15.17 -3.26 -19.20
CA SER A 213 15.92 -4.44 -18.76
C SER A 213 16.01 -5.53 -19.83
N ASN A 214 14.90 -5.88 -20.46
CA ASN A 214 14.86 -6.90 -21.51
C ASN A 214 15.68 -6.48 -22.72
N GLU A 215 15.56 -5.22 -23.14
CA GLU A 215 16.33 -4.67 -24.25
C GLU A 215 17.84 -4.57 -23.92
N LEU A 216 18.19 -4.22 -22.68
CA LEU A 216 19.58 -4.24 -22.21
C LEU A 216 20.16 -5.65 -22.28
N LYS A 217 19.43 -6.67 -21.82
CA LYS A 217 19.87 -8.07 -21.90
C LYS A 217 20.09 -8.50 -23.36
N LYS A 218 19.17 -8.18 -24.26
CA LYS A 218 19.34 -8.42 -25.72
C LYS A 218 20.63 -7.79 -26.24
N TYR A 219 20.91 -6.54 -25.90
CA TYR A 219 22.16 -5.88 -26.29
C TYR A 219 23.41 -6.65 -25.81
N VAL A 220 23.43 -7.08 -24.54
CA VAL A 220 24.58 -7.83 -23.99
C VAL A 220 24.80 -9.17 -24.70
N PHE A 221 23.72 -9.83 -25.14
CA PHE A 221 23.83 -11.10 -25.86
C PHE A 221 24.17 -10.97 -27.35
N SER A 222 23.82 -9.86 -27.99
CA SER A 222 23.97 -9.70 -29.44
C SER A 222 25.27 -9.01 -29.88
N PHE A 223 25.94 -8.26 -29.00
CA PHE A 223 27.11 -7.47 -29.38
C PHE A 223 28.43 -8.11 -28.93
N PRO A 224 29.46 -8.17 -29.80
CA PRO A 224 30.80 -8.56 -29.37
C PRO A 224 31.39 -7.45 -28.49
N ASN A 225 31.80 -7.80 -27.27
CA ASN A 225 32.35 -6.86 -26.26
C ASN A 225 31.40 -5.71 -25.89
N PRO A 226 30.21 -6.01 -25.31
CA PRO A 226 29.25 -4.98 -24.95
C PRO A 226 29.82 -4.07 -23.86
N THR A 227 29.50 -2.78 -23.93
CA THR A 227 29.93 -1.79 -22.94
C THR A 227 28.77 -0.91 -22.50
N ALA A 228 28.88 -0.34 -21.29
CA ALA A 228 27.93 0.62 -20.77
C ALA A 228 28.62 1.67 -19.88
N LYS A 229 27.96 2.82 -19.71
CA LYS A 229 28.34 3.91 -18.81
C LYS A 229 27.15 4.27 -17.94
N LEU A 230 27.39 4.47 -16.65
CA LEU A 230 26.39 4.93 -15.69
C LEU A 230 26.55 6.44 -15.45
N GLY A 231 25.42 7.16 -15.44
CA GLY A 231 25.32 8.56 -15.04
C GLY A 231 24.22 8.74 -14.00
N PHE A 232 24.35 9.76 -13.14
CA PHE A 232 23.43 10.01 -12.03
C PHE A 232 22.97 11.46 -12.07
N GLY A 233 21.65 11.67 -12.19
CA GLY A 233 21.04 12.98 -12.41
C GLY A 233 20.65 13.74 -11.14
N GLY A 234 20.82 13.15 -9.96
CA GLY A 234 20.43 13.78 -8.70
C GLY A 234 18.92 13.71 -8.48
N THR A 235 18.30 14.78 -8.00
CA THR A 235 16.85 14.84 -7.74
C THR A 235 16.12 15.49 -8.90
N GLN A 236 15.02 14.89 -9.33
CA GLN A 236 14.09 15.44 -10.32
C GLN A 236 12.70 15.58 -9.69
N LEU A 237 12.01 16.69 -9.99
CA LEU A 237 10.64 16.97 -9.58
C LEU A 237 9.72 17.05 -10.81
N GLY A 238 8.41 16.97 -10.58
CA GLY A 238 7.41 17.01 -11.64
C GLY A 238 7.38 15.74 -12.50
N VAL A 239 7.72 14.59 -11.91
CA VAL A 239 7.68 13.29 -12.60
C VAL A 239 6.23 12.93 -12.93
N GLN A 240 6.01 12.49 -14.15
CA GLN A 240 4.73 12.05 -14.68
C GLN A 240 4.85 10.64 -15.26
N PRO A 241 3.84 9.77 -15.06
CA PRO A 241 2.68 9.97 -14.19
C PRO A 241 3.02 9.86 -12.69
N SER A 242 2.27 10.56 -11.83
CA SER A 242 2.36 10.43 -10.38
C SER A 242 1.04 10.81 -9.67
N PRO A 243 0.58 10.04 -8.67
CA PRO A 243 1.20 8.83 -8.13
C PRO A 243 0.95 7.59 -9.00
N VAL A 244 1.83 6.61 -8.87
CA VAL A 244 1.69 5.24 -9.40
C VAL A 244 1.71 4.29 -8.20
N VAL A 245 0.85 3.26 -8.21
CA VAL A 245 0.83 2.26 -7.14
C VAL A 245 2.09 1.40 -7.22
N ALA A 246 2.83 1.28 -6.12
CA ALA A 246 4.05 0.48 -6.08
C ALA A 246 3.73 -1.01 -6.34
N ALA A 247 4.56 -1.68 -7.13
CA ALA A 247 4.43 -3.11 -7.41
C ALA A 247 4.61 -3.92 -6.12
N PHE A 248 5.55 -3.54 -5.25
CA PHE A 248 5.73 -4.21 -3.96
C PHE A 248 4.54 -4.04 -3.02
N SER A 249 3.71 -3.00 -3.17
CA SER A 249 2.60 -2.75 -2.25
C SER A 249 1.66 -3.95 -2.27
N SER A 250 1.46 -4.59 -1.12
CA SER A 250 0.60 -5.77 -1.04
C SER A 250 -0.84 -5.47 -1.46
N ARG A 251 -1.50 -6.46 -2.08
CA ARG A 251 -2.82 -6.31 -2.73
C ARG A 251 -3.91 -7.10 -2.03
N GLY A 252 -5.13 -6.59 -2.12
CA GLY A 252 -6.34 -7.33 -1.83
C GLY A 252 -6.60 -8.44 -2.85
N PRO A 253 -7.70 -9.20 -2.72
CA PRO A 253 -8.76 -9.02 -1.71
C PRO A 253 -8.33 -9.37 -0.28
N ASN A 254 -9.17 -9.02 0.69
CA ASN A 254 -9.04 -9.48 2.08
C ASN A 254 -9.31 -10.99 2.17
N GLY A 255 -8.26 -11.78 2.46
CA GLY A 255 -8.38 -13.24 2.54
C GLY A 255 -9.01 -13.79 3.82
N VAL A 256 -9.34 -12.95 4.82
CA VAL A 256 -10.06 -13.37 6.05
C VAL A 256 -11.55 -13.05 5.94
N THR A 257 -11.90 -11.88 5.43
CA THR A 257 -13.30 -11.49 5.19
C THR A 257 -13.42 -10.79 3.85
N ALA A 258 -13.76 -11.55 2.81
CA ALA A 258 -13.84 -11.06 1.44
C ALA A 258 -14.83 -9.89 1.25
N GLN A 259 -15.81 -9.76 2.14
CA GLN A 259 -16.82 -8.68 2.15
C GLN A 259 -16.28 -7.33 2.66
N ILE A 260 -15.02 -7.28 3.12
CA ILE A 260 -14.35 -6.04 3.52
C ILE A 260 -13.20 -5.74 2.55
N LEU A 261 -13.31 -4.63 1.81
CA LEU A 261 -12.30 -4.22 0.84
C LEU A 261 -11.01 -3.78 1.54
N LYS A 262 -9.86 -4.25 1.03
CA LYS A 262 -8.52 -3.85 1.47
C LYS A 262 -7.57 -3.71 0.26
N PRO A 263 -6.54 -2.83 0.33
CA PRO A 263 -6.25 -1.87 1.41
C PRO A 263 -7.32 -0.76 1.49
N ASP A 264 -7.27 0.09 2.50
CA ASP A 264 -8.26 1.16 2.65
C ASP A 264 -7.92 2.38 1.78
N VAL A 265 -6.65 2.76 1.77
CA VAL A 265 -6.10 3.90 1.00
C VAL A 265 -4.64 3.66 0.66
N ILE A 266 -4.08 4.47 -0.23
CA ILE A 266 -2.62 4.60 -0.41
C ILE A 266 -2.14 6.00 -0.03
N GLY A 267 -0.86 6.09 0.28
CA GLY A 267 -0.15 7.35 0.45
C GLY A 267 1.30 7.25 0.01
N PRO A 268 2.09 8.34 0.18
CA PRO A 268 3.49 8.40 -0.22
C PRO A 268 4.32 7.31 0.47
N GLY A 269 4.79 6.34 -0.31
CA GLY A 269 5.53 5.18 0.20
C GLY A 269 6.77 4.82 -0.59
N VAL A 270 7.10 5.55 -1.67
CA VAL A 270 8.27 5.29 -2.51
C VAL A 270 9.23 6.46 -2.45
N ASN A 271 10.51 6.15 -2.21
CA ASN A 271 11.61 7.08 -2.14
C ASN A 271 11.35 8.23 -1.15
N ILE A 272 10.91 7.92 0.07
CA ILE A 272 10.58 8.88 1.12
C ILE A 272 11.82 9.23 1.95
N LEU A 273 12.11 10.54 2.07
CA LEU A 273 13.19 11.05 2.92
C LEU A 273 12.70 11.23 4.36
N ALA A 274 13.39 10.63 5.33
CA ALA A 274 13.08 10.76 6.75
C ALA A 274 14.36 10.76 7.62
N GLY A 275 14.20 11.14 8.90
CA GLY A 275 15.30 11.14 9.87
C GLY A 275 15.91 9.74 10.05
N TRP A 276 17.23 9.70 10.23
CA TRP A 276 18.00 8.47 10.35
C TRP A 276 19.03 8.61 11.47
N SER A 277 19.14 7.61 12.34
CA SER A 277 19.94 7.72 13.57
C SER A 277 21.46 7.76 13.32
N GLY A 278 21.91 7.34 12.13
CA GLY A 278 23.34 7.18 11.82
C GLY A 278 24.04 6.04 12.57
N ALA A 279 23.31 5.27 13.39
CA ALA A 279 23.83 4.08 14.07
C ALA A 279 24.10 2.91 13.11
N VAL A 280 23.35 2.87 12.01
CA VAL A 280 23.50 1.94 10.89
C VAL A 280 23.57 2.77 9.61
N GLY A 281 24.34 2.34 8.60
CA GLY A 281 24.37 3.04 7.32
C GLY A 281 23.04 2.98 6.56
N PRO A 282 22.84 3.87 5.57
CA PRO A 282 21.57 4.00 4.86
C PRO A 282 21.15 2.71 4.13
N SER A 283 22.09 1.81 3.88
CA SER A 283 21.85 0.51 3.22
C SER A 283 22.03 -0.72 4.10
N GLY A 284 22.05 -0.53 5.42
CA GLY A 284 22.16 -1.62 6.40
C GLY A 284 23.53 -1.72 7.08
N SER A 285 23.74 -2.80 7.83
CA SER A 285 24.87 -2.94 8.77
C SER A 285 26.25 -3.00 8.13
N GLN A 286 26.36 -3.40 6.86
CA GLN A 286 27.63 -3.42 6.12
C GLN A 286 27.97 -2.06 5.50
N ASP A 287 27.05 -1.10 5.56
CA ASP A 287 27.26 0.26 5.09
C ASP A 287 27.84 1.12 6.20
N THR A 288 29.08 1.59 6.01
CA THR A 288 29.79 2.42 6.99
C THR A 288 29.49 3.91 6.85
N ARG A 289 28.70 4.32 5.83
CA ARG A 289 28.31 5.73 5.65
C ARG A 289 27.40 6.16 6.79
N LYS A 290 27.54 7.41 7.23
CA LYS A 290 26.68 8.02 8.26
C LYS A 290 25.92 9.19 7.65
N THR A 291 24.63 9.27 7.97
CA THR A 291 23.74 10.33 7.51
C THR A 291 22.66 10.58 8.55
N GLY A 292 22.23 11.83 8.70
CA GLY A 292 21.10 12.21 9.55
C GLY A 292 19.73 11.98 8.89
N PHE A 293 19.72 11.71 7.57
CA PHE A 293 18.52 11.42 6.80
C PHE A 293 18.74 10.28 5.82
N ASN A 294 17.72 9.46 5.61
CA ASN A 294 17.75 8.36 4.65
C ASN A 294 16.51 8.40 3.76
N ILE A 295 16.64 7.83 2.55
CA ILE A 295 15.55 7.65 1.62
C ILE A 295 15.20 6.17 1.56
N MET A 296 13.95 5.83 1.86
CA MET A 296 13.47 4.46 1.90
C MET A 296 12.11 4.32 1.23
N SER A 297 11.77 3.09 0.87
CA SER A 297 10.50 2.74 0.23
C SER A 297 9.84 1.57 0.96
N GLY A 298 8.52 1.61 1.03
CA GLY A 298 7.69 0.58 1.67
C GLY A 298 6.33 1.15 2.08
N THR A 299 5.37 0.26 2.29
CA THR A 299 4.12 0.60 2.99
C THR A 299 4.37 1.07 4.43
N SER A 300 5.53 0.72 5.00
CA SER A 300 6.06 1.28 6.24
C SER A 300 6.34 2.79 6.17
N MET A 301 6.52 3.36 4.98
CA MET A 301 6.69 4.81 4.81
C MET A 301 5.36 5.50 4.57
N SER A 302 4.38 4.85 3.94
CA SER A 302 3.04 5.43 3.75
C SER A 302 2.20 5.41 5.01
N CYS A 303 2.28 4.36 5.83
CA CYS A 303 1.61 4.27 7.14
C CYS A 303 1.79 5.52 8.04
N PRO A 304 3.02 6.02 8.30
CA PRO A 304 3.21 7.23 9.11
C PRO A 304 2.72 8.51 8.42
N HIS A 305 2.64 8.56 7.09
CA HIS A 305 1.97 9.68 6.41
C HIS A 305 0.48 9.72 6.79
N ILE A 306 -0.21 8.58 6.70
CA ILE A 306 -1.63 8.48 7.05
C ILE A 306 -1.86 8.71 8.54
N SER A 307 -0.95 8.23 9.39
CA SER A 307 -1.01 8.47 10.84
C SER A 307 -0.92 9.96 11.16
N GLY A 308 -0.01 10.69 10.51
CA GLY A 308 0.11 12.13 10.70
C GLY A 308 -1.08 12.90 10.13
N LEU A 309 -1.70 12.45 9.03
CA LEU A 309 -2.95 13.03 8.55
C LEU A 309 -4.11 12.79 9.53
N ALA A 310 -4.23 11.57 10.05
CA ALA A 310 -5.24 11.25 11.04
C ALA A 310 -5.06 12.09 12.32
N ALA A 311 -3.82 12.38 12.74
CA ALA A 311 -3.55 13.29 13.86
C ALA A 311 -4.02 14.73 13.57
N LEU A 312 -3.81 15.24 12.36
CA LEU A 312 -4.31 16.56 11.96
C LEU A 312 -5.84 16.60 11.94
N LEU A 313 -6.47 15.56 11.41
CA LEU A 313 -7.94 15.45 11.40
C LEU A 313 -8.51 15.33 12.80
N LYS A 314 -7.89 14.55 13.70
CA LYS A 314 -8.30 14.46 15.11
C LYS A 314 -8.13 15.80 15.84
N ALA A 315 -7.11 16.58 15.50
CA ALA A 315 -6.92 17.91 16.07
C ALA A 315 -7.97 18.92 15.57
N ALA A 316 -8.34 18.85 14.29
CA ALA A 316 -9.38 19.71 13.70
C ALA A 316 -10.80 19.29 14.12
N HIS A 317 -11.01 17.99 14.34
CA HIS A 317 -12.29 17.39 14.71
C HIS A 317 -12.13 16.48 15.94
N PRO A 318 -12.01 17.06 17.16
CA PRO A 318 -11.71 16.31 18.38
C PRO A 318 -12.71 15.20 18.70
N ASP A 319 -13.98 15.36 18.30
CA ASP A 319 -15.06 14.43 18.61
C ASP A 319 -15.19 13.30 17.57
N TRP A 320 -14.45 13.36 16.46
CA TRP A 320 -14.50 12.28 15.47
C TRP A 320 -13.93 10.98 16.04
N SER A 321 -14.68 9.90 15.82
CA SER A 321 -14.24 8.54 16.09
C SER A 321 -13.09 8.12 15.17
N PRO A 322 -12.39 7.01 15.47
CA PRO A 322 -11.47 6.39 14.52
C PRO A 322 -12.11 6.10 13.15
N SER A 323 -13.34 5.59 13.15
CA SER A 323 -14.09 5.25 11.93
C SER A 323 -14.43 6.49 11.11
N ALA A 324 -14.81 7.58 11.77
CA ALA A 324 -15.08 8.88 11.16
C ALA A 324 -13.83 9.45 10.46
N ILE A 325 -12.67 9.46 11.13
CA ILE A 325 -11.41 9.93 10.52
C ILE A 325 -11.01 9.03 9.35
N LYS A 326 -11.13 7.71 9.50
CA LYS A 326 -10.88 6.75 8.41
C LYS A 326 -11.82 7.02 7.23
N SER A 327 -13.11 7.25 7.48
CA SER A 327 -14.09 7.59 6.45
C SER A 327 -13.69 8.85 5.71
N ALA A 328 -13.33 9.93 6.40
CA ALA A 328 -12.91 11.18 5.78
C ALA A 328 -11.71 10.98 4.83
N LEU A 329 -10.71 10.19 5.27
CA LEU A 329 -9.53 9.88 4.47
C LEU A 329 -9.87 9.04 3.23
N MET A 330 -10.80 8.09 3.35
CA MET A 330 -11.21 7.22 2.25
C MET A 330 -12.10 7.94 1.24
N THR A 331 -13.18 8.57 1.68
CA THR A 331 -14.22 9.09 0.79
C THR A 331 -13.79 10.30 -0.02
N THR A 332 -12.71 10.96 0.41
CA THR A 332 -12.13 12.14 -0.25
C THR A 332 -10.83 11.83 -1.02
N ALA A 333 -10.37 10.58 -0.98
CA ALA A 333 -9.20 10.13 -1.73
C ALA A 333 -9.42 10.29 -3.25
N TYR A 334 -8.33 10.54 -3.97
CA TYR A 334 -8.37 10.72 -5.42
C TYR A 334 -7.84 9.48 -6.14
N THR A 335 -8.36 9.24 -7.35
CA THR A 335 -8.03 8.08 -8.19
C THR A 335 -7.45 8.48 -9.55
N TYR A 336 -6.90 9.68 -9.65
CA TYR A 336 -6.26 10.21 -10.86
C TYR A 336 -4.84 10.69 -10.54
N ASP A 337 -3.93 10.53 -11.49
CA ASP A 337 -2.58 11.07 -11.38
C ASP A 337 -2.50 12.51 -11.89
N ASN A 338 -1.31 13.09 -11.83
CA ASN A 338 -0.99 14.43 -12.32
C ASN A 338 -1.02 14.57 -13.85
N THR A 339 -1.42 13.52 -14.58
CA THR A 339 -1.77 13.55 -16.02
C THR A 339 -3.28 13.45 -16.25
N GLU A 340 -4.08 13.57 -15.18
CA GLU A 340 -5.55 13.43 -15.18
C GLU A 340 -6.03 12.04 -15.65
N SER A 341 -5.14 11.05 -15.63
CA SER A 341 -5.43 9.66 -15.98
C SER A 341 -5.73 8.84 -14.73
N PRO A 342 -6.56 7.79 -14.81
CA PRO A 342 -6.76 6.89 -13.66
C PRO A 342 -5.42 6.33 -13.16
N LEU A 343 -5.31 6.12 -11.85
CA LEU A 343 -4.07 5.63 -11.24
C LEU A 343 -3.55 4.36 -11.93
N ARG A 344 -2.26 4.36 -12.24
CA ARG A 344 -1.55 3.24 -12.84
C ARG A 344 -0.93 2.34 -11.79
N ASP A 345 -0.69 1.10 -12.19
CA ASP A 345 0.03 0.09 -11.44
C ASP A 345 1.44 -0.06 -11.96
N ALA A 346 2.44 -0.08 -11.08
CA ALA A 346 3.84 -0.18 -11.51
C ALA A 346 4.20 -1.54 -12.14
N THR A 347 3.32 -2.54 -12.08
CA THR A 347 3.52 -3.83 -12.78
C THR A 347 3.51 -3.70 -14.31
N GLY A 348 3.03 -2.59 -14.88
CA GLY A 348 3.05 -2.36 -16.32
C GLY A 348 2.81 -0.90 -16.69
N GLU A 349 3.44 -0.44 -17.78
CA GLU A 349 3.43 0.96 -18.24
C GLU A 349 2.02 1.54 -18.43
N GLU A 350 1.06 0.70 -18.84
CA GLU A 350 -0.33 1.08 -19.11
C GLU A 350 -1.35 0.31 -18.24
N SER A 351 -0.89 -0.47 -17.25
CA SER A 351 -1.84 -1.21 -16.39
C SER A 351 -2.56 -0.23 -15.46
N LEU A 352 -3.86 -0.08 -15.66
CA LEU A 352 -4.72 0.63 -14.72
C LEU A 352 -4.74 -0.13 -13.39
N SER A 353 -4.60 0.61 -12.30
CA SER A 353 -4.68 0.05 -10.97
C SER A 353 -6.14 -0.16 -10.56
N THR A 354 -6.36 -0.97 -9.53
CA THR A 354 -7.68 -1.34 -9.05
C THR A 354 -7.86 -1.01 -7.58
N PRO A 355 -9.11 -0.96 -7.06
CA PRO A 355 -9.36 -0.83 -5.63
C PRO A 355 -8.67 -1.88 -4.74
N TRP A 356 -8.30 -3.07 -5.25
CA TRP A 356 -7.48 -4.01 -4.48
C TRP A 356 -6.02 -3.59 -4.32
N ALA A 357 -5.55 -2.61 -5.09
CA ALA A 357 -4.22 -2.06 -4.99
C ALA A 357 -4.24 -0.71 -4.26
N TYR A 358 -5.18 0.18 -4.59
CA TYR A 358 -5.22 1.53 -4.01
C TYR A 358 -6.31 1.78 -2.95
N GLY A 359 -7.21 0.83 -2.71
CA GLY A 359 -8.36 1.04 -1.82
C GLY A 359 -9.33 2.08 -2.36
N ALA A 360 -9.59 3.13 -1.58
CA ALA A 360 -10.38 4.28 -2.01
C ALA A 360 -9.60 5.24 -2.93
N GLY A 361 -8.28 5.21 -2.90
CA GLY A 361 -7.40 6.05 -3.73
C GLY A 361 -6.20 6.57 -2.94
N HIS A 362 -5.49 7.52 -3.54
CA HIS A 362 -4.43 8.26 -2.88
C HIS A 362 -5.03 9.38 -2.01
N VAL A 363 -4.53 9.50 -0.79
CA VAL A 363 -5.10 10.44 0.19
C VAL A 363 -5.05 11.90 -0.27
N ASN A 364 -6.12 12.64 0.03
CA ASN A 364 -6.22 14.09 -0.17
C ASN A 364 -6.38 14.81 1.18
N PRO A 365 -5.30 15.36 1.75
CA PRO A 365 -5.36 16.00 3.07
C PRO A 365 -6.35 17.16 3.15
N GLN A 366 -6.43 17.98 2.09
CA GLN A 366 -7.27 19.18 2.08
C GLN A 366 -8.74 18.82 2.04
N LYS A 367 -9.14 17.89 1.16
CA LYS A 367 -10.54 17.45 1.09
C LYS A 367 -10.97 16.66 2.32
N ALA A 368 -10.08 15.87 2.92
CA ALA A 368 -10.41 15.11 4.13
C ALA A 368 -10.76 15.98 5.35
N LEU A 369 -10.36 17.26 5.36
CA LEU A 369 -10.72 18.19 6.44
C LEU A 369 -12.22 18.50 6.47
N SER A 370 -12.89 18.53 5.31
CA SER A 370 -14.32 18.78 5.19
C SER A 370 -14.93 17.79 4.18
N PRO A 371 -15.18 16.54 4.61
CA PRO A 371 -15.63 15.48 3.71
C PRO A 371 -17.12 15.55 3.38
N GLY A 372 -17.90 16.41 4.05
CA GLY A 372 -19.35 16.52 3.91
C GLY A 372 -20.11 15.41 4.63
N LEU A 373 -19.87 14.13 4.29
CA LEU A 373 -20.51 12.98 4.93
C LEU A 373 -19.49 11.95 5.43
N LEU A 374 -19.85 11.25 6.51
CA LEU A 374 -19.03 10.20 7.12
C LEU A 374 -19.80 8.88 7.28
N TYR A 375 -19.11 7.77 7.03
CA TYR A 375 -19.49 6.44 7.48
C TYR A 375 -18.88 6.22 8.86
N ASP A 376 -19.65 6.46 9.92
CA ASP A 376 -19.21 6.23 11.29
C ASP A 376 -19.61 4.82 11.77
N ALA A 377 -18.76 4.22 12.61
CA ALA A 377 -18.98 2.88 13.15
C ALA A 377 -18.46 2.83 14.59
N SER A 378 -19.29 2.29 15.48
CA SER A 378 -18.99 2.13 16.90
C SER A 378 -18.25 0.81 17.18
N THR A 379 -17.73 0.68 18.40
CA THR A 379 -17.19 -0.60 18.89
C THR A 379 -18.24 -1.72 18.81
N GLN A 380 -19.49 -1.40 19.09
CA GLN A 380 -20.59 -2.37 19.06
C GLN A 380 -20.85 -2.87 17.63
N ASP A 381 -20.68 -2.03 16.61
CA ASP A 381 -20.81 -2.45 15.21
C ASP A 381 -19.71 -3.43 14.81
N TYR A 382 -18.48 -3.25 15.31
CA TYR A 382 -17.42 -4.24 15.11
C TYR A 382 -17.70 -5.55 15.86
N ILE A 383 -18.35 -5.52 17.02
CA ILE A 383 -18.81 -6.73 17.71
C ILE A 383 -19.89 -7.44 16.89
N TYR A 384 -20.86 -6.72 16.33
CA TYR A 384 -21.88 -7.31 15.44
C TYR A 384 -21.28 -7.91 14.17
N PHE A 385 -20.24 -7.28 13.63
CA PHE A 385 -19.42 -7.82 12.55
C PHE A 385 -18.76 -9.14 12.96
N LEU A 386 -18.05 -9.16 14.09
CA LEU A 386 -17.40 -10.38 14.59
C LEU A 386 -18.40 -11.51 14.84
N CYS A 387 -19.58 -11.18 15.35
CA CYS A 387 -20.69 -12.11 15.56
C CYS A 387 -21.36 -12.62 14.27
N SER A 388 -21.13 -11.95 13.13
CA SER A 388 -21.55 -12.43 11.80
C SER A 388 -20.54 -13.40 11.17
N LEU A 389 -19.34 -13.53 11.75
CA LEU A 389 -18.34 -14.51 11.34
C LEU A 389 -18.62 -15.87 11.98
N ASN A 390 -18.00 -16.92 11.45
CA ASN A 390 -18.10 -18.28 11.99
C ASN A 390 -17.19 -18.49 13.22
N TYR A 391 -17.28 -17.58 14.21
CA TYR A 391 -16.50 -17.60 15.43
C TYR A 391 -17.33 -18.12 16.61
N THR A 392 -16.69 -18.83 17.54
CA THR A 392 -17.32 -19.23 18.80
C THR A 392 -17.40 -18.03 19.75
N LEU A 393 -18.23 -18.13 20.79
CA LEU A 393 -18.28 -17.09 21.83
C LEU A 393 -16.92 -16.93 22.55
N ASP A 394 -16.15 -18.00 22.69
CA ASP A 394 -14.82 -17.93 23.30
C ASP A 394 -13.82 -17.18 22.41
N HIS A 395 -13.87 -17.40 21.08
CA HIS A 395 -13.09 -16.59 20.13
C HIS A 395 -13.47 -15.12 20.20
N LEU A 396 -14.77 -14.81 20.26
CA LEU A 396 -15.24 -13.43 20.41
C LEU A 396 -14.68 -12.80 21.69
N ARG A 397 -14.91 -13.44 22.84
CA ARG A 397 -14.49 -12.93 24.15
C ARG A 397 -12.98 -12.75 24.25
N LEU A 398 -12.20 -13.64 23.64
CA LEU A 398 -10.75 -13.50 23.55
C LEU A 398 -10.34 -12.22 22.81
N LEU A 399 -11.00 -11.94 21.68
CA LEU A 399 -10.68 -10.79 20.84
C LEU A 399 -11.13 -9.48 21.48
N VAL A 400 -12.38 -9.40 21.92
CA VAL A 400 -12.96 -8.15 22.44
C VAL A 400 -12.59 -7.87 23.90
N LYS A 401 -11.98 -8.85 24.59
CA LYS A 401 -11.62 -8.81 26.02
C LYS A 401 -12.75 -8.35 26.94
N HIS A 402 -14.00 -8.69 26.58
CA HIS A 402 -15.20 -8.35 27.33
C HIS A 402 -15.98 -9.64 27.67
N PRO A 403 -16.01 -10.07 28.94
CA PRO A 403 -16.55 -11.39 29.33
C PRO A 403 -18.05 -11.54 29.00
N ASP A 404 -18.82 -10.45 29.10
CA ASP A 404 -20.27 -10.48 28.83
C ASP A 404 -20.63 -10.30 27.34
N ALA A 405 -19.63 -10.17 26.47
CA ALA A 405 -19.88 -10.08 25.04
C ALA A 405 -20.62 -11.34 24.55
N ASN A 406 -21.69 -11.10 23.79
CA ASN A 406 -22.54 -12.14 23.22
C ASN A 406 -22.99 -11.74 21.82
N CYS A 407 -23.50 -12.72 21.07
CA CYS A 407 -23.97 -12.55 19.70
C CYS A 407 -25.50 -12.58 19.59
N SER A 408 -26.20 -11.96 20.54
CA SER A 408 -27.66 -11.78 20.45
C SER A 408 -28.08 -10.96 19.23
N LYS A 409 -27.21 -10.07 18.77
CA LYS A 409 -27.32 -9.34 17.50
C LYS A 409 -26.08 -9.59 16.66
N LYS A 410 -26.29 -9.70 15.35
CA LYS A 410 -25.24 -9.85 14.33
C LYS A 410 -25.76 -9.33 13.00
N PHE A 411 -24.84 -9.00 12.09
CA PHE A 411 -25.21 -8.75 10.71
C PHE A 411 -25.59 -10.03 9.98
N ALA A 412 -26.45 -9.91 8.97
CA ALA A 412 -26.78 -11.03 8.08
C ALA A 412 -25.61 -11.38 7.16
N ASP A 413 -24.87 -10.36 6.73
CA ASP A 413 -23.65 -10.47 5.96
C ASP A 413 -22.58 -9.54 6.57
N PRO A 414 -21.31 -9.98 6.73
CA PRO A 414 -20.25 -9.13 7.29
C PRO A 414 -20.05 -7.80 6.55
N GLY A 415 -20.42 -7.73 5.27
CA GLY A 415 -20.37 -6.52 4.45
C GLY A 415 -21.40 -5.45 4.81
N ASP A 416 -22.35 -5.73 5.72
CA ASP A 416 -23.27 -4.73 6.29
C ASP A 416 -22.60 -3.79 7.30
N LEU A 417 -21.37 -4.07 7.74
CA LEU A 417 -20.60 -3.12 8.53
C LEU A 417 -20.58 -1.74 7.85
N ASN A 418 -20.85 -0.67 8.60
CA ASN A 418 -20.95 0.68 8.06
C ASN A 418 -19.58 1.23 7.62
N TYR A 419 -19.11 0.77 6.46
CA TYR A 419 -17.75 0.91 5.99
C TYR A 419 -17.70 1.79 4.72
N PRO A 420 -16.68 2.64 4.51
CA PRO A 420 -16.59 3.58 3.37
C PRO A 420 -16.25 2.94 2.02
N SER A 421 -16.54 1.65 1.85
CA SER A 421 -16.36 0.88 0.63
C SER A 421 -17.27 -0.34 0.63
N PHE A 422 -17.42 -0.95 -0.53
CA PHE A 422 -18.21 -2.17 -0.71
C PHE A 422 -17.33 -3.26 -1.32
N SER A 423 -17.34 -4.46 -0.75
CA SER A 423 -16.79 -5.65 -1.38
C SER A 423 -17.90 -6.68 -1.46
N VAL A 424 -18.39 -6.91 -2.67
CA VAL A 424 -19.58 -7.70 -2.97
C VAL A 424 -19.12 -9.07 -3.42
N VAL A 425 -19.56 -10.10 -2.71
CA VAL A 425 -19.22 -11.49 -2.99
C VAL A 425 -20.47 -12.19 -3.54
N PHE A 426 -20.49 -12.44 -4.84
CA PHE A 426 -21.53 -13.24 -5.48
C PHE A 426 -21.20 -14.73 -5.37
N GLY A 427 -21.97 -15.42 -4.54
CA GLY A 427 -21.96 -16.88 -4.48
C GLY A 427 -23.07 -17.49 -5.33
N SER A 428 -23.78 -18.46 -4.76
CA SER A 428 -25.05 -18.96 -5.35
C SER A 428 -26.13 -17.88 -5.41
N ASN A 429 -26.08 -16.91 -4.49
CA ASN A 429 -26.97 -15.76 -4.50
C ASN A 429 -26.45 -14.70 -5.48
N LYS A 430 -27.26 -14.37 -6.48
CA LYS A 430 -26.97 -13.32 -7.47
C LYS A 430 -27.30 -11.92 -6.98
N VAL A 431 -27.99 -11.77 -5.85
CA VAL A 431 -28.44 -10.48 -5.32
C VAL A 431 -27.87 -10.25 -3.93
N VAL A 432 -27.01 -9.24 -3.79
CA VAL A 432 -26.44 -8.83 -2.50
C VAL A 432 -27.00 -7.46 -2.14
N ARG A 433 -27.33 -7.25 -0.86
CA ARG A 433 -27.82 -5.97 -0.36
C ARG A 433 -26.97 -5.54 0.82
N TYR A 434 -26.59 -4.27 0.82
CA TYR A 434 -25.88 -3.65 1.93
C TYR A 434 -26.54 -2.36 2.33
N THR A 435 -26.75 -2.18 3.63
CA THR A 435 -27.25 -0.93 4.21
C THR A 435 -26.09 -0.12 4.78
N ARG A 436 -26.16 1.21 4.60
CA ARG A 436 -25.18 2.16 5.13
C ARG A 436 -25.89 3.33 5.76
N THR A 437 -25.25 3.92 6.75
CA THR A 437 -25.69 5.14 7.42
C THR A 437 -24.63 6.21 7.27
N LEU A 438 -25.02 7.36 6.72
CA LEU A 438 -24.18 8.52 6.55
C LEU A 438 -24.55 9.57 7.61
N THR A 439 -23.53 10.15 8.23
CA THR A 439 -23.67 11.28 9.15
C THR A 439 -23.23 12.56 8.44
N ASN A 440 -24.04 13.61 8.47
CA ASN A 440 -23.66 14.91 7.93
C ASN A 440 -22.67 15.62 8.86
N VAL A 441 -21.53 16.03 8.30
CA VAL A 441 -20.52 16.87 8.98
C VAL A 441 -20.18 18.13 8.17
N GLY A 442 -20.91 18.36 7.07
CA GLY A 442 -20.88 19.61 6.32
C GLY A 442 -22.00 20.55 6.77
N GLU A 443 -22.36 21.49 5.90
CA GLU A 443 -23.38 22.49 6.18
C GLU A 443 -24.78 21.88 6.44
N PRO A 444 -25.59 22.52 7.30
CA PRO A 444 -27.00 22.15 7.50
C PRO A 444 -27.83 22.45 6.24
N GLY A 445 -28.99 21.82 6.11
CA GLY A 445 -29.86 21.96 4.93
C GLY A 445 -29.22 21.42 3.63
N SER A 446 -28.29 20.47 3.72
CA SER A 446 -27.58 19.92 2.58
C SER A 446 -28.30 18.71 1.99
N ALA A 447 -28.29 18.62 0.66
CA ALA A 447 -28.86 17.51 -0.08
C ALA A 447 -27.81 16.89 -1.02
N TYR A 448 -27.75 15.56 -1.04
CA TYR A 448 -26.80 14.80 -1.84
C TYR A 448 -27.54 13.88 -2.79
N ASN A 449 -27.10 13.85 -4.06
CA ASN A 449 -27.58 12.90 -5.06
C ASN A 449 -26.55 11.78 -5.22
N VAL A 450 -27.02 10.56 -5.52
CA VAL A 450 -26.14 9.43 -5.77
C VAL A 450 -25.87 9.20 -7.25
N ALA A 451 -24.62 8.93 -7.57
CA ALA A 451 -24.19 8.38 -8.85
C ALA A 451 -23.49 7.02 -8.62
N VAL A 452 -23.68 6.09 -9.54
CA VAL A 452 -23.07 4.75 -9.48
C VAL A 452 -22.30 4.44 -10.76
N SER A 453 -21.23 3.68 -10.62
CA SER A 453 -20.44 3.12 -11.72
C SER A 453 -20.26 1.63 -11.46
N ALA A 454 -20.48 0.81 -12.48
CA ALA A 454 -20.42 -0.65 -12.41
C ALA A 454 -19.92 -1.24 -13.72
N PRO A 455 -19.30 -2.43 -13.71
CA PRO A 455 -19.05 -3.19 -14.93
C PRO A 455 -20.39 -3.67 -15.53
N SER A 456 -20.40 -4.01 -16.82
CA SER A 456 -21.60 -4.53 -17.52
C SER A 456 -22.19 -5.80 -16.91
N THR A 457 -21.43 -6.53 -16.09
CA THR A 457 -21.84 -7.75 -15.42
C THR A 457 -22.62 -7.53 -14.12
N VAL A 458 -22.78 -6.27 -13.67
CA VAL A 458 -23.45 -5.94 -12.40
C VAL A 458 -24.35 -4.71 -12.52
N ASP A 459 -25.59 -4.84 -12.06
CA ASP A 459 -26.46 -3.69 -11.82
C ASP A 459 -26.35 -3.21 -10.36
N ILE A 460 -26.32 -1.89 -10.17
CA ILE A 460 -26.33 -1.24 -8.86
C ILE A 460 -27.58 -0.38 -8.74
N THR A 461 -28.38 -0.57 -7.70
CA THR A 461 -29.52 0.28 -7.36
C THR A 461 -29.38 0.80 -5.95
N VAL A 462 -29.60 2.11 -5.74
CA VAL A 462 -29.50 2.78 -4.44
C VAL A 462 -30.86 3.36 -4.05
N ASN A 463 -31.32 3.09 -2.83
CA ASN A 463 -32.58 3.60 -2.30
C ASN A 463 -32.43 4.15 -0.87
N PRO A 464 -32.82 5.41 -0.58
CA PRO A 464 -33.23 6.42 -1.56
C PRO A 464 -32.05 6.86 -2.45
N ASN A 465 -32.33 7.53 -3.57
CA ASN A 465 -31.30 8.07 -4.49
C ASN A 465 -30.87 9.52 -4.16
N LYS A 466 -31.54 10.13 -3.18
CA LYS A 466 -31.26 11.46 -2.63
C LYS A 466 -31.31 11.37 -1.11
N LEU A 467 -30.35 12.00 -0.44
CA LEU A 467 -30.33 12.15 1.02
C LEU A 467 -30.39 13.64 1.35
N GLU A 468 -31.24 14.01 2.29
CA GLU A 468 -31.41 15.38 2.77
C GLU A 468 -31.09 15.40 4.26
N PHE A 469 -30.31 16.40 4.68
CA PHE A 469 -29.88 16.60 6.05
C PHE A 469 -30.24 18.03 6.45
N GLY A 470 -31.17 18.18 7.38
CA GLY A 470 -31.54 19.45 7.97
C GLY A 470 -30.47 20.02 8.89
N GLU A 471 -29.76 19.17 9.64
CA GLU A 471 -28.80 19.59 10.66
C GLU A 471 -27.43 18.91 10.54
N VAL A 472 -26.42 19.50 11.19
CA VAL A 472 -25.10 18.87 11.36
C VAL A 472 -25.22 17.74 12.38
N GLY A 473 -24.65 16.58 12.08
CA GLY A 473 -24.75 15.37 12.90
C GLY A 473 -25.98 14.51 12.61
N GLU A 474 -26.90 14.98 11.75
CA GLU A 474 -28.04 14.17 11.31
C GLU A 474 -27.56 12.93 10.54
N ARG A 475 -28.26 11.81 10.77
CA ARG A 475 -27.95 10.51 10.18
C ARG A 475 -29.04 10.10 9.22
N GLN A 476 -28.64 9.70 8.01
CA GLN A 476 -29.54 9.17 7.00
C GLN A 476 -29.04 7.80 6.54
N THR A 477 -29.98 6.91 6.27
CA THR A 477 -29.69 5.51 5.90
C THR A 477 -30.12 5.25 4.47
N TYR A 478 -29.31 4.50 3.74
CA TYR A 478 -29.63 4.05 2.39
C TYR A 478 -29.24 2.59 2.21
N THR A 479 -29.91 1.92 1.29
CA THR A 479 -29.63 0.53 0.92
C THR A 479 -29.17 0.46 -0.52
N VAL A 480 -28.09 -0.27 -0.75
CA VAL A 480 -27.60 -0.61 -2.07
C VAL A 480 -27.95 -2.05 -2.39
N THR A 481 -28.53 -2.28 -3.56
CA THR A 481 -28.76 -3.61 -4.11
C THR A 481 -27.82 -3.82 -5.30
N PHE A 482 -27.06 -4.90 -5.25
CA PHE A 482 -26.16 -5.35 -6.31
C PHE A 482 -26.74 -6.62 -6.94
N VAL A 483 -26.90 -6.63 -8.26
CA VAL A 483 -27.43 -7.79 -9.00
C VAL A 483 -26.39 -8.25 -10.00
N SER A 484 -25.93 -9.50 -9.87
CA SER A 484 -25.02 -10.13 -10.83
C SER A 484 -25.79 -10.58 -12.08
N ASN A 485 -25.52 -9.91 -13.18
CA ASN A 485 -25.97 -10.28 -14.53
C ASN A 485 -24.94 -11.16 -15.27
N ARG A 486 -23.87 -11.57 -14.59
CA ARG A 486 -22.84 -12.44 -15.14
C ARG A 486 -23.45 -13.74 -15.69
N SER A 487 -23.10 -14.04 -16.95
CA SER A 487 -23.45 -15.26 -17.66
C SER A 487 -22.46 -16.39 -17.37
N VAL A 488 -22.85 -17.64 -17.66
CA VAL A 488 -21.98 -18.83 -17.48
C VAL A 488 -20.72 -18.75 -18.35
N ASN A 489 -20.76 -18.01 -19.46
CA ASN A 489 -19.64 -17.86 -20.40
C ASN A 489 -18.71 -16.68 -20.06
N ASP A 490 -19.06 -15.84 -19.08
CA ASP A 490 -18.21 -14.72 -18.69
C ASP A 490 -16.99 -15.23 -17.90
N SER A 491 -15.78 -14.94 -18.38
CA SER A 491 -14.53 -15.33 -17.72
C SER A 491 -14.12 -14.41 -16.57
N ALA A 492 -14.79 -13.26 -16.39
CA ALA A 492 -14.45 -12.26 -15.38
C ALA A 492 -14.67 -12.77 -13.95
N THR A 493 -13.59 -13.01 -13.22
CA THR A 493 -13.64 -13.44 -11.80
C THR A 493 -13.80 -12.28 -10.83
N SER A 494 -13.60 -11.05 -11.30
CA SER A 494 -13.72 -9.83 -10.51
C SER A 494 -14.09 -8.62 -11.37
N GLY A 495 -14.57 -7.56 -10.73
CA GLY A 495 -14.93 -6.30 -11.36
C GLY A 495 -14.93 -5.16 -10.35
N PHE A 496 -14.95 -3.92 -10.82
CA PHE A 496 -14.84 -2.74 -9.95
C PHE A 496 -15.80 -1.63 -10.36
N GLY A 497 -16.22 -0.85 -9.38
CA GLY A 497 -17.15 0.26 -9.55
C GLY A 497 -17.00 1.28 -8.44
N SER A 498 -18.00 2.17 -8.33
CA SER A 498 -18.07 3.14 -7.25
C SER A 498 -19.50 3.60 -6.99
N ILE A 499 -19.74 4.05 -5.75
CA ILE A 499 -20.94 4.77 -5.35
C ILE A 499 -20.50 6.14 -4.85
N MET A 500 -21.16 7.19 -5.32
CA MET A 500 -20.72 8.56 -5.10
C MET A 500 -21.91 9.43 -4.72
N TRP A 501 -21.88 9.97 -3.50
CA TRP A 501 -22.81 10.99 -3.06
C TRP A 501 -22.21 12.36 -3.30
N SER A 502 -22.93 13.26 -3.96
CA SER A 502 -22.41 14.59 -4.27
C SER A 502 -23.43 15.70 -4.12
N ASN A 503 -22.92 16.88 -3.82
CA ASN A 503 -23.59 18.16 -3.97
C ASN A 503 -22.61 19.15 -4.63
N GLU A 504 -22.91 20.45 -4.59
CA GLU A 504 -22.06 21.47 -5.23
C GLU A 504 -20.66 21.58 -4.60
N GLN A 505 -20.49 21.22 -3.33
CA GLN A 505 -19.26 21.42 -2.56
C GLN A 505 -18.49 20.12 -2.29
N HIS A 506 -19.21 19.02 -2.10
CA HIS A 506 -18.69 17.78 -1.54
C HIS A 506 -18.89 16.60 -2.48
N LEU A 507 -17.90 15.72 -2.49
CA LEU A 507 -17.88 14.49 -3.25
C LEU A 507 -17.47 13.34 -2.32
N VAL A 508 -18.40 12.45 -2.01
CA VAL A 508 -18.21 11.35 -1.06
C VAL A 508 -18.21 10.04 -1.85
N ARG A 509 -17.01 9.56 -2.20
CA ARG A 509 -16.84 8.41 -3.09
C ARG A 509 -16.48 7.15 -2.31
N SER A 510 -17.24 6.08 -2.53
CA SER A 510 -16.95 4.74 -2.01
C SER A 510 -16.59 3.79 -3.17
N PRO A 511 -15.40 3.13 -3.17
CA PRO A 511 -15.09 2.12 -4.18
C PRO A 511 -15.94 0.86 -3.96
N VAL A 512 -16.23 0.15 -5.04
CA VAL A 512 -16.91 -1.15 -5.03
C VAL A 512 -16.02 -2.19 -5.71
N ALA A 513 -15.80 -3.33 -5.06
CA ALA A 513 -15.21 -4.52 -5.67
C ALA A 513 -16.26 -5.62 -5.77
N PHE A 514 -16.28 -6.33 -6.89
CA PHE A 514 -17.15 -7.47 -7.16
C PHE A 514 -16.30 -8.73 -7.31
N THR A 515 -16.72 -9.82 -6.67
CA THR A 515 -16.09 -11.14 -6.80
C THR A 515 -17.16 -12.19 -6.99
N TRP A 516 -16.79 -13.27 -7.67
CA TRP A 516 -17.65 -14.42 -7.90
C TRP A 516 -16.93 -15.69 -7.45
N THR A 517 -17.50 -16.41 -6.48
CA THR A 517 -16.79 -17.48 -5.76
C THR A 517 -17.17 -18.91 -6.19
N TYR A 518 -18.14 -19.09 -7.08
CA TYR A 518 -18.58 -20.39 -7.57
C TYR A 518 -18.87 -20.38 -9.08
N PHE A 519 -18.60 -21.51 -9.74
CA PHE A 519 -19.11 -21.85 -11.07
C PHE A 519 -20.48 -22.51 -10.95
#